data_AF-A0A528FKB9-F1
#
_entry.id   AF-A0A528FKB9-F1
#
_cell.length_a   1.000
_cell.length_b   1.000
_cell.length_c   1.000
_cell.angle_alpha   90.00
_cell.angle_beta   90.00
_cell.angle_gamma   90.00
#
_symmetry.space_group_name_H-M   'P 1'
#
loop_
_entity.id
_entity.type
_entity.pdbx_description
1 polymer ?
#
loop_
_entity_poly.entity_id
_entity_poly.type
_entity_poly.pdbx_seq_one_letter_code
_entity_poly.pdbx_strand_id
1 'polypeptide(L)' 'GFVFQNYAIFTHMSVRQNLAYGPKMRGAPKAEIDRRVDAIAEMLQLTSLLDRKAERLSVNILQRVAIGRSAIMEPAIFLL' A
#
# COMPACT_ATOMS: atom_id res chain seq x y z
N GLY A 1 -24.01 -3.72 -13.88
CA GLY A 1 -22.81 -4.35 -14.47
C GLY A 1 -21.62 -4.01 -13.61
N PHE A 2 -20.83 -5.02 -13.25
CA PHE A 2 -19.77 -4.94 -12.23
C PHE A 2 -18.75 -3.83 -12.56
N VAL A 3 -18.64 -2.84 -11.66
CA VAL A 3 -17.75 -1.67 -11.84
C VAL A 3 -16.32 -2.08 -11.51
N PHE A 4 -15.42 -1.86 -12.47
CA PHE A 4 -13.97 -2.00 -12.32
C PHE A 4 -13.44 -1.04 -11.24
N GLN A 5 -13.49 -1.43 -9.98
CA GLN A 5 -12.62 -0.86 -8.96
C GLN A 5 -11.25 -1.54 -9.05
N ASN A 6 -10.56 -1.29 -10.17
CA ASN A 6 -9.21 -1.78 -10.37
C ASN A 6 -8.27 -0.87 -9.58
N TYR A 7 -8.12 -1.10 -8.28
CA TYR A 7 -7.25 -0.34 -7.38
C TYR A 7 -5.73 -0.44 -7.73
N ALA A 8 -5.41 -1.00 -8.90
CA ALA A 8 -4.07 -1.39 -9.34
C ALA A 8 -3.31 -2.21 -8.28
N ILE A 9 -4.02 -2.87 -7.36
CA ILE A 9 -3.46 -3.63 -6.24
C ILE A 9 -2.86 -4.92 -6.78
N PHE A 10 -1.65 -5.26 -6.35
CA PHE A 10 -1.07 -6.56 -6.63
C PHE A 10 -1.68 -7.59 -5.66
N THR A 11 -2.74 -8.26 -6.12
CA THR A 11 -3.55 -9.19 -5.29
C THR A 11 -2.75 -10.36 -4.71
N HIS A 12 -1.75 -10.82 -5.46
CA HIS A 12 -0.82 -11.90 -5.06
C HIS A 12 0.24 -11.45 -4.05
N MET A 13 0.40 -10.14 -3.83
CA MET A 13 1.34 -9.56 -2.86
C MET A 13 0.66 -9.30 -1.51
N SER A 14 1.45 -9.32 -0.44
CA SER A 14 1.04 -8.85 0.88
C SER A 14 0.80 -7.33 0.90
N VAL A 15 0.14 -6.83 1.95
CA VAL A 15 -0.02 -5.38 2.18
C VAL A 15 1.35 -4.69 2.24
N ARG A 16 2.31 -5.26 3.00
CA ARG A 16 3.69 -4.77 3.09
C ARG A 16 4.34 -4.65 1.71
N GLN A 17 4.24 -5.70 0.90
CA GLN A 17 4.80 -5.71 -0.45
C GLN A 17 4.13 -4.71 -1.38
N ASN A 18 2.80 -4.54 -1.28
CA ASN A 18 2.06 -3.55 -2.04
C ASN A 18 2.55 -2.13 -1.73
N LEU A 19 2.68 -1.78 -0.45
CA LEU A 19 3.19 -0.48 0.00
C LEU A 19 4.65 -0.27 -0.41
N ALA A 20 5.51 -1.27 -0.19
CA ALA A 20 6.94 -1.19 -0.48
C ALA A 20 7.28 -1.09 -1.98
N TYR A 21 6.37 -1.50 -2.87
CA TYR A 21 6.65 -1.65 -4.30
C TYR A 21 7.21 -0.38 -4.94
N GLY A 22 6.53 0.76 -4.77
CA GLY A 22 6.92 2.02 -5.40
C GLY A 22 8.29 2.53 -4.95
N PRO A 23 8.54 2.67 -3.63
CA PRO A 23 9.86 3.02 -3.11
C PRO A 23 10.98 2.07 -3.55
N LYS A 24 10.70 0.76 -3.59
CA LYS A 24 11.65 -0.25 -4.08
C LYS A 24 11.99 -0.05 -5.55
N MET A 25 11.01 0.28 -6.40
CA MET A 25 11.25 0.59 -7.82
C MET A 25 12.07 1.86 -8.02
N ARG A 26 12.04 2.81 -7.08
CA ARG A 26 12.90 4.01 -7.09
C ARG A 26 14.30 3.78 -6.49
N GLY A 27 14.62 2.55 -6.07
CA GLY A 27 15.93 2.23 -5.50
C GLY A 27 16.13 2.74 -4.07
N ALA A 28 15.05 3.03 -3.34
CA ALA A 28 15.17 3.46 -1.94
C ALA A 28 15.84 2.36 -1.08
N PRO A 29 16.72 2.71 -0.12
CA PRO A 29 17.32 1.75 0.79
C PRO A 29 16.28 0.97 1.60
N LYS A 30 16.52 -0.31 1.85
CA LYS A 30 15.58 -1.19 2.57
C LYS A 30 15.12 -0.60 3.92
N ALA A 31 16.05 -0.08 4.71
CA ALA A 31 15.73 0.53 6.01
C ALA A 31 14.84 1.78 5.91
N GLU A 32 14.89 2.49 4.79
CA GLU A 32 13.98 3.60 4.53
C GLU A 32 12.59 3.10 4.11
N ILE A 33 12.54 2.08 3.24
CA ILE A 33 11.28 1.44 2.83
C ILE A 33 10.54 0.89 4.05
N ASP A 34 11.22 0.15 4.91
CA ASP A 34 10.61 -0.47 6.09
C ASP A 34 10.03 0.61 7.02
N ARG A 35 10.78 1.69 7.29
CA ARG A 35 10.29 2.84 8.08
C ARG A 35 9.05 3.49 7.47
N ARG A 36 9.06 3.75 6.15
CA ARG A 36 7.92 4.35 5.44
C ARG A 36 6.69 3.44 5.44
N VAL A 37 6.89 2.14 5.25
CA VAL A 37 5.81 1.15 5.28
C VAL A 37 5.16 1.10 6.65
N ASP A 38 5.96 1.04 7.72
CA ASP A 38 5.44 0.95 9.09
C ASP A 38 4.66 2.23 9.46
N ALA A 39 5.18 3.41 9.10
CA ALA A 39 4.47 4.69 9.32
C ALA A 39 3.13 4.78 8.57
N ILE A 40 3.10 4.40 7.29
CA ILE A 40 1.86 4.38 6.49
C ILE A 40 0.89 3.32 7.02
N ALA A 41 1.40 2.17 7.47
CA ALA A 41 0.57 1.13 8.03
C ALA A 41 -0.07 1.56 9.35
N GLU A 42 0.65 2.28 10.21
CA GLU A 42 0.10 2.83 11.44
C GLU A 42 -0.98 3.88 11.15
N MET A 43 -0.65 4.89 10.34
CA MET A 43 -1.57 5.98 9.95
C MET A 43 -2.87 5.44 9.35
N LEU A 44 -2.75 4.42 8.49
CA LEU A 44 -3.90 3.81 7.83
C LEU A 44 -4.42 2.60 8.58
N GLN A 45 -4.03 2.31 9.83
CA GLN A 45 -4.47 1.16 10.65
C GLN A 45 -4.28 -0.24 10.02
N LEU A 46 -3.31 -0.40 9.13
CA LEU A 46 -3.00 -1.64 8.40
C LEU A 46 -1.94 -2.51 9.11
N THR A 47 -1.37 -2.08 10.25
CA THR A 47 -0.23 -2.74 10.91
C THR A 47 -0.44 -4.24 11.13
N SER A 48 -1.60 -4.66 11.65
CA SER A 48 -1.91 -6.09 11.89
C SER A 48 -2.19 -6.90 10.61
N LEU A 49 -2.27 -6.23 9.46
CA LEU A 49 -2.58 -6.82 8.16
C LEU A 49 -1.37 -6.81 7.22
N LEU A 50 -0.20 -6.33 7.66
CA LEU A 50 0.99 -6.14 6.82
C LEU A 50 1.40 -7.41 6.07
N ASP A 51 1.30 -8.57 6.71
CA ASP A 51 1.73 -9.85 6.14
C ASP A 51 0.58 -10.60 5.44
N ARG A 52 -0.64 -10.06 5.45
CA ARG A 52 -1.80 -10.64 4.75
C ARG A 52 -1.73 -10.31 3.26
N LYS A 53 -2.03 -11.30 2.42
CA LYS A 53 -2.20 -11.12 0.98
C LYS A 53 -3.44 -10.27 0.68
N ALA A 54 -3.32 -9.36 -0.29
CA ALA A 54 -4.40 -8.46 -0.66
C ALA A 54 -5.66 -9.19 -1.14
N GLU A 55 -5.53 -10.33 -1.82
CA GLU A 55 -6.68 -11.16 -2.24
C GLU A 55 -7.60 -11.63 -1.09
N ARG A 56 -7.12 -11.60 0.16
CA ARG A 56 -7.85 -12.05 1.36
C ARG A 56 -8.48 -10.90 2.15
N LEU A 57 -8.38 -9.67 1.65
CA LEU A 57 -8.82 -8.47 2.36
C LEU A 57 -10.17 -7.99 1.85
N SER A 58 -10.95 -7.37 2.74
CA SER A 58 -12.19 -6.73 2.34
C SER A 58 -11.92 -5.51 1.46
N VAL A 59 -12.92 -5.09 0.68
CA VAL A 59 -12.82 -3.94 -0.22
C VAL A 59 -12.42 -2.66 0.53
N ASN A 60 -12.94 -2.42 1.73
CA ASN A 60 -12.57 -1.27 2.57
C ASN A 60 -11.07 -1.28 2.92
N ILE A 61 -10.53 -2.45 3.28
CA ILE A 61 -9.09 -2.58 3.51
C ILE A 61 -8.30 -2.36 2.22
N LEU A 62 -8.76 -2.89 1.09
CA LEU A 62 -8.11 -2.67 -0.21
C LEU A 62 -8.08 -1.19 -0.62
N GLN A 63 -9.13 -0.43 -0.33
CA GLN A 63 -9.14 1.03 -0.51
C GLN A 63 -8.03 1.70 0.31
N ARG A 64 -7.91 1.33 1.60
CA ARG A 64 -6.84 1.84 2.47
C ARG A 64 -5.45 1.47 1.95
N VAL A 65 -5.27 0.25 1.46
CA VAL A 65 -4.00 -0.17 0.83
C VAL A 65 -3.71 0.66 -0.42
N ALA A 66 -4.72 0.94 -1.25
CA ALA A 66 -4.56 1.77 -2.44
C ALA A 66 -4.13 3.20 -2.08
N ILE A 67 -4.76 3.81 -1.07
CA ILE A 67 -4.37 5.11 -0.52
C ILE A 67 -2.92 5.09 -0.03
N GLY A 68 -2.54 4.06 0.74
CA GLY A 68 -1.18 3.91 1.25
C GLY A 68 -0.13 3.81 0.17
N ARG A 69 -0.43 3.12 -0.95
CA ARG A 69 0.48 3.01 -2.10
C ARG A 69 0.74 4.35 -2.79
N SER A 70 -0.25 5.24 -2.82
CA SER A 70 -0.07 6.61 -3.31
C SER A 70 0.68 7.47 -2.28
N ALA A 71 0.31 7.37 -1.01
CA ALA A 71 0.87 8.20 0.06
C ALA A 71 2.37 7.91 0.33
N ILE A 72 2.78 6.64 0.29
CA ILE A 72 4.17 6.23 0.55
C ILE A 72 5.17 6.77 -0.48
N MET A 73 4.67 7.21 -1.64
CA MET A 73 5.50 7.76 -2.69
C MET A 73 5.95 9.20 -2.41
N GLU A 74 5.48 9.84 -1.32
CA GLU A 74 5.75 11.24 -0.94
C GLU A 74 5.64 12.17 -2.15
N PRO A 75 4.49 12.19 -2.86
CA PRO A 75 4.34 13.13 -3.97
C PRO A 75 4.36 14.56 -3.42
N ALA A 76 5.09 15.45 -4.09
CA ALA A 76 5.11 16.87 -3.73
C ALA A 76 3.71 17.52 -3.77
N ILE A 77 2.73 16.87 -4.43
CA ILE A 77 1.34 17.31 -4.56
C ILE A 77 0.42 16.10 -4.38
N PHE A 78 -0.51 16.16 -3.43
CA PHE A 78 -1.64 15.22 -3.32
C PHE A 78 -2.82 15.79 -4.12
N LEU A 79 -3.34 15.05 -5.10
CA LEU A 79 -4.67 15.28 -5.67
C LEU A 79 -5.59 14.19 -5.11
N LEU A 80 -6.54 14.60 -4.26
CA LEU A 80 -7.58 13.76 -3.65
C LEU A 80 -8.87 13.83 -4.47
#